data_AF-A0A177LMZ1-F1
#
_entry.id   AF-A0A177LMZ1-F1
#
_cell.length_a   1.000
_cell.length_b   1.000
_cell.length_c   1.000
_cell.angle_alpha   90.00
_cell.angle_beta   90.00
_cell.angle_gamma   90.00
#
_symmetry.space_group_name_H-M   'P 1'
#
loop_
_entity.id
_entity.type
_entity.pdbx_description
1 polymer ?
#
loop_
_entity_poly.entity_id
_entity_poly.type
_entity_poly.pdbx_seq_one_letter_code
_entity_poly.pdbx_strand_id
1 'polypeptide(L)'
;MNIETTYFEIDRLKIEWGKTLNEVRPMLENIEQFESYGGWPNIRYRCSSIFGLESTECEIRAPFEDRPVLQVHYELAPIKTGFFEKRHSPFLEQLEKALGKPAKTEDLYDQPYLKKEYLSGTVVYSAKWLLGDIRISFSVYGGIRYHERGLSAAAIFIDWIDEVKISRPFRESAKVFENRLTELIVDDIKIKKFKLQSTQRPFRVVDYDIRNHCNEEKDSDVRACQMSLYRRALYQTPPLVSSELGVDEIG
;
A
#
# COMPACT_ATOMS: atom_id res chain seq x y z
N MET A 1 15.82 -19.73 0.69
CA MET A 1 14.37 -20.02 0.59
C MET A 1 13.81 -19.02 -0.40
N ASN A 2 13.10 -19.44 -1.44
CA ASN A 2 12.48 -18.49 -2.37
C ASN A 2 11.09 -18.15 -1.81
N ILE A 3 10.81 -16.88 -1.59
CA ILE A 3 9.47 -16.41 -1.19
C ILE A 3 8.49 -16.63 -2.34
N GLU A 4 7.30 -17.13 -2.02
CA GLU A 4 6.19 -17.24 -2.97
C GLU A 4 5.44 -15.91 -3.03
N THR A 5 5.63 -15.14 -4.10
CA THR A 5 5.05 -13.80 -4.25
C THR A 5 3.56 -13.79 -4.57
N THR A 6 2.95 -14.97 -4.77
CA THR A 6 1.50 -15.15 -4.97
C THR A 6 0.70 -15.07 -3.67
N TYR A 7 1.37 -15.17 -2.52
CA TYR A 7 0.74 -15.15 -1.21
C TYR A 7 1.41 -14.11 -0.30
N PHE A 8 0.66 -13.65 0.70
CA PHE A 8 1.22 -13.14 1.94
C PHE A 8 0.94 -14.14 3.07
N GLU A 9 1.70 -14.04 4.16
CA GLU A 9 1.69 -15.05 5.23
C GLU A 9 1.40 -14.43 6.59
N ILE A 10 0.51 -15.03 7.37
CA ILE A 10 0.28 -14.67 8.77
C ILE A 10 0.39 -15.95 9.60
N ASP A 11 1.43 -16.06 10.43
CA ASP A 11 1.69 -17.26 11.24
C ASP A 11 1.55 -18.57 10.44
N ARG A 12 2.21 -18.64 9.27
CA ARG A 12 2.20 -19.77 8.31
C ARG A 12 0.91 -19.98 7.53
N LEU A 13 -0.15 -19.22 7.81
CA LEU A 13 -1.32 -19.19 6.96
C LEU A 13 -1.01 -18.37 5.70
N LYS A 14 -0.98 -19.05 4.55
CA LYS A 14 -0.83 -18.40 3.24
C LYS A 14 -2.18 -17.88 2.74
N ILE A 15 -2.23 -16.60 2.42
CA ILE A 15 -3.40 -15.92 1.88
C ILE A 15 -3.03 -15.37 0.51
N GLU A 16 -3.81 -15.74 -0.50
CA GLU A 16 -3.55 -15.31 -1.88
C GLU A 16 -3.85 -13.82 -2.04
N TRP A 17 -2.97 -13.12 -2.76
CA TRP A 17 -3.26 -11.77 -3.23
C TRP A 17 -4.52 -11.79 -4.12
N GLY A 18 -5.31 -10.72 -4.07
CA GLY A 18 -6.60 -10.64 -4.80
C GLY A 18 -7.82 -10.83 -3.92
N LYS A 19 -7.68 -11.52 -2.78
CA LYS A 19 -8.77 -11.61 -1.79
C LYS A 19 -9.10 -10.25 -1.20
N THR A 20 -10.39 -9.99 -1.07
CA THR A 20 -10.90 -8.78 -0.41
C THR A 20 -10.76 -8.86 1.10
N LEU A 21 -10.82 -7.72 1.78
CA LEU A 21 -10.75 -7.69 3.24
C LEU A 21 -11.88 -8.53 3.89
N ASN A 22 -13.08 -8.48 3.30
CA ASN A 22 -14.22 -9.32 3.70
C ASN A 22 -13.96 -10.83 3.55
N GLU A 23 -13.23 -11.24 2.52
CA GLU A 23 -12.87 -12.65 2.33
C GLU A 23 -11.73 -13.10 3.25
N VAL A 24 -10.80 -12.20 3.58
CA VAL A 24 -9.66 -12.50 4.46
C VAL A 24 -10.07 -12.59 5.93
N ARG A 25 -10.97 -11.71 6.39
CA ARG A 25 -11.42 -11.65 7.79
C ARG A 25 -11.86 -13.01 8.38
N PRO A 26 -12.75 -13.80 7.74
CA PRO A 26 -13.14 -15.11 8.28
C PRO A 26 -11.99 -16.12 8.31
N MET A 27 -10.95 -15.97 7.48
CA MET A 27 -9.78 -16.86 7.53
C MET A 27 -8.93 -16.67 8.79
N LEU A 28 -9.10 -15.55 9.49
CA LEU A 28 -8.33 -15.14 10.66
C LEU A 28 -9.17 -15.15 11.95
N GLU A 29 -10.38 -15.72 11.93
CA GLU A 29 -11.33 -15.66 13.05
C GLU A 29 -10.79 -16.26 14.36
N ASN A 30 -9.86 -17.22 14.26
CA ASN A 30 -9.26 -17.91 15.40
C ASN A 30 -7.97 -17.24 15.90
N ILE A 31 -7.57 -16.13 15.29
CA ILE A 31 -6.40 -15.35 15.70
C ILE A 31 -6.89 -14.17 16.55
N GLU A 32 -6.17 -13.89 17.62
CA GLU A 32 -6.44 -12.74 18.50
C GLU A 32 -6.51 -11.45 17.66
N GLN A 33 -7.71 -10.87 17.60
CA GLN A 33 -7.98 -9.65 16.87
C GLN A 33 -7.74 -8.44 17.76
N PHE A 34 -7.19 -7.39 17.17
CA PHE A 34 -7.03 -6.11 17.82
C PHE A 34 -7.88 -5.01 17.17
N GLU A 35 -8.03 -3.88 17.86
CA GLU A 35 -8.74 -2.72 17.33
C GLU A 35 -8.03 -2.15 16.09
N SER A 36 -8.81 -1.91 15.04
CA SER A 36 -8.39 -1.24 13.80
C SER A 36 -8.27 0.28 14.00
N TYR A 37 -7.35 0.94 13.30
CA TYR A 37 -7.22 2.41 13.30
C TYR A 37 -7.00 2.99 11.91
N GLY A 38 -6.96 4.31 11.75
CA GLY A 38 -6.50 4.94 10.51
C GLY A 38 -7.59 5.11 9.45
N GLY A 39 -7.18 5.51 8.24
CA GLY A 39 -8.11 6.01 7.21
C GLY A 39 -8.65 4.99 6.21
N TRP A 40 -7.88 3.95 5.87
CA TRP A 40 -8.35 2.85 5.01
C TRP A 40 -8.88 1.72 5.87
N PRO A 41 -9.92 1.00 5.42
CA PRO A 41 -10.35 -0.24 6.06
C PRO A 41 -9.18 -1.19 6.28
N ASN A 42 -9.09 -1.68 7.52
CA ASN A 42 -8.03 -2.56 7.95
C ASN A 42 -8.51 -3.51 9.03
N ILE A 43 -7.82 -4.63 9.13
CA ILE A 43 -7.96 -5.61 10.20
C ILE A 43 -6.60 -5.87 10.79
N ARG A 44 -6.56 -5.99 12.12
CA ARG A 44 -5.32 -6.14 12.89
C ARG A 44 -5.42 -7.39 13.74
N TYR A 45 -4.38 -8.20 13.69
CA TYR A 45 -4.32 -9.47 14.38
C TYR A 45 -2.96 -9.65 15.01
N ARG A 46 -2.90 -10.51 16.03
CA ARG A 46 -1.65 -11.04 16.51
C ARG A 46 -0.94 -11.80 15.41
N CYS A 47 0.36 -11.57 15.28
CA CYS A 47 1.23 -12.33 14.40
C CYS A 47 2.50 -12.60 15.21
N SER A 48 2.90 -13.86 15.28
CA SER A 48 4.01 -14.31 16.11
C SER A 48 5.34 -14.22 15.37
N SER A 49 5.33 -14.44 14.05
CA SER A 49 6.56 -14.34 13.26
C SER A 49 6.34 -14.10 11.77
N ILE A 50 7.31 -13.45 11.14
CA ILE A 50 7.40 -13.30 9.69
C ILE A 50 8.86 -13.34 9.25
N PHE A 51 9.18 -14.07 8.19
CA PHE A 51 10.56 -14.26 7.68
C PHE A 51 11.59 -14.71 8.73
N GLY A 52 11.14 -15.41 9.78
CA GLY A 52 11.99 -15.85 10.89
C GLY A 52 12.32 -14.75 11.91
N LEU A 53 11.64 -13.61 11.84
CA LEU A 53 11.67 -12.54 12.85
C LEU A 53 10.44 -12.62 13.73
N GLU A 54 10.61 -12.39 15.02
CA GLU A 54 9.49 -12.26 15.96
C GLU A 54 8.68 -11.00 15.65
N SER A 55 7.37 -11.17 15.54
CA SER A 55 6.41 -10.10 15.29
C SER A 55 5.46 -9.98 16.47
N THR A 56 4.85 -8.82 16.64
CA THR A 56 3.83 -8.57 17.67
C THR A 56 2.43 -8.46 17.07
N GLU A 57 2.32 -7.86 15.88
CA GLU A 57 1.07 -7.69 15.17
C GLU A 57 1.25 -7.71 13.66
N CYS A 58 0.15 -8.04 12.98
CA CYS A 58 -0.04 -7.84 11.57
C CYS A 58 -1.26 -6.94 11.31
N GLU A 59 -1.11 -5.95 10.42
CA GLU A 59 -2.18 -5.09 9.92
C GLU A 59 -2.38 -5.35 8.43
N ILE A 60 -3.60 -5.66 8.02
CA ILE A 60 -3.98 -5.94 6.64
C ILE A 60 -4.90 -4.82 6.17
N ARG A 61 -4.60 -4.22 5.02
CA ARG A 61 -5.29 -3.00 4.54
C ARG A 61 -5.80 -3.14 3.12
N ALA A 62 -6.97 -2.56 2.88
CA ALA A 62 -7.58 -2.44 1.57
C ALA A 62 -8.25 -1.05 1.42
N PRO A 63 -8.44 -0.53 0.19
CA PRO A 63 -9.15 0.72 -0.02
C PRO A 63 -10.59 0.70 0.49
N PHE A 64 -11.24 -0.45 0.38
CA PHE A 64 -12.58 -0.75 0.89
C PHE A 64 -12.65 -2.22 1.33
N GLU A 65 -13.63 -2.56 2.17
CA GLU A 65 -13.86 -3.95 2.63
C GLU A 65 -14.11 -4.93 1.47
N ASP A 66 -14.71 -4.44 0.38
CA ASP A 66 -15.01 -5.15 -0.87
C ASP A 66 -13.92 -4.95 -1.95
N ARG A 67 -12.72 -4.52 -1.57
CA ARG A 67 -11.56 -4.42 -2.45
C ARG A 67 -10.44 -5.34 -2.00
N PRO A 68 -9.55 -5.76 -2.92
CA PRO A 68 -8.42 -6.61 -2.59
C PRO A 68 -7.55 -5.98 -1.53
N VAL A 69 -6.94 -6.83 -0.72
CA VAL A 69 -5.83 -6.44 0.15
C VAL A 69 -4.70 -5.90 -0.72
N LEU A 70 -4.21 -4.71 -0.39
CA LEU A 70 -3.11 -4.05 -1.11
C LEU A 70 -1.84 -3.98 -0.27
N GLN A 71 -1.98 -3.98 1.04
CA GLN A 71 -0.86 -3.84 1.95
C GLN A 71 -1.03 -4.75 3.16
N VAL A 72 0.07 -5.38 3.55
CA VAL A 72 0.20 -6.10 4.81
C VAL A 72 1.41 -5.54 5.55
N HIS A 73 1.21 -5.19 6.81
CA HIS A 73 2.21 -4.59 7.67
C HIS A 73 2.45 -5.51 8.88
N TYR A 74 3.70 -5.64 9.31
CA TYR A 74 4.09 -6.39 10.50
C TYR A 74 4.96 -5.52 11.39
N GLU A 75 4.60 -5.41 12.66
CA GLU A 75 5.45 -4.82 13.69
C GLU A 75 6.38 -5.90 14.25
N LEU A 76 7.66 -5.59 14.38
CA LEU A 76 8.70 -6.53 14.79
C LEU A 76 9.16 -6.25 16.21
N ALA A 77 9.25 -7.33 17.00
CA ALA A 77 9.77 -7.26 18.35
C ALA A 77 11.26 -6.82 18.38
N PRO A 78 11.72 -6.16 19.46
CA PRO A 78 13.12 -5.78 19.59
C PRO A 78 14.05 -7.00 19.61
N ILE A 79 15.08 -6.99 18.76
CA ILE A 79 16.17 -7.97 18.82
C ILE A 79 17.32 -7.39 19.63
N LYS A 80 17.90 -8.21 20.51
CA LYS A 80 19.12 -7.82 21.23
C LYS A 80 20.28 -7.70 20.24
N THR A 81 20.83 -6.49 20.13
CA THR A 81 22.00 -6.20 19.30
C THR A 81 23.28 -6.30 20.12
N GLY A 82 24.36 -6.76 19.49
CA GLY A 82 25.69 -6.70 20.10
C GLY A 82 26.14 -5.25 20.40
N PHE A 83 27.12 -5.08 21.30
CA PHE A 83 27.58 -3.75 21.73
C PHE A 83 28.14 -2.87 20.58
N PHE A 84 28.70 -3.51 19.54
CA PHE A 84 29.25 -2.84 18.35
C PHE A 84 28.38 -2.98 17.11
N GLU A 85 27.21 -3.57 17.24
CA GLU A 85 26.34 -3.88 16.11
C GLU A 85 25.38 -2.72 15.83
N LYS A 86 25.18 -2.41 14.54
CA LYS A 86 24.14 -1.44 14.16
C LYS A 86 22.77 -2.05 14.45
N ARG A 87 21.83 -1.23 14.91
CA ARG A 87 20.49 -1.70 15.33
C ARG A 87 19.72 -2.47 14.25
N HIS A 88 19.95 -2.13 12.99
CA HIS A 88 19.30 -2.80 11.86
C HIS A 88 19.94 -4.12 11.47
N SER A 89 21.20 -4.38 11.86
CA SER A 89 21.97 -5.53 11.35
C SER A 89 21.31 -6.88 11.63
N PRO A 90 20.83 -7.21 12.85
CA PRO A 90 20.24 -8.53 13.09
C PRO A 90 18.98 -8.78 12.24
N PHE A 91 18.16 -7.74 12.08
CA PHE A 91 16.96 -7.81 11.26
C PHE A 91 17.31 -7.98 9.79
N LEU A 92 18.23 -7.15 9.29
CA LEU A 92 18.64 -7.16 7.89
C LEU A 92 19.28 -8.50 7.51
N GLU A 93 20.16 -9.05 8.33
CA GLU A 93 20.79 -10.35 8.07
C GLU A 93 19.75 -11.46 7.95
N GLN A 94 18.74 -11.47 8.81
CA GLN A 94 17.67 -12.46 8.75
C GLN A 94 16.80 -12.27 7.51
N LEU A 95 16.47 -11.02 7.16
CA LEU A 95 15.73 -10.70 5.94
C LEU A 95 16.51 -11.06 4.67
N GLU A 96 17.83 -10.82 4.64
CA GLU A 96 18.67 -11.20 3.50
C GLU A 96 18.75 -12.72 3.30
N LYS A 97 18.72 -13.50 4.38
CA LYS A 97 18.61 -14.97 4.30
C LYS A 97 17.27 -15.42 3.71
N ALA A 98 16.20 -14.69 3.99
CA ALA A 98 14.85 -15.04 3.56
C ALA A 98 14.50 -14.51 2.14
N LEU A 99 14.93 -13.30 1.82
CA LEU A 99 14.50 -12.53 0.64
C LEU A 99 15.64 -12.27 -0.37
N GLY A 100 16.89 -12.58 -0.01
CA GLY A 100 18.07 -12.15 -0.76
C GLY A 100 18.44 -10.69 -0.47
N LYS A 101 19.39 -10.14 -1.23
CA LYS A 101 19.85 -8.75 -1.01
C LYS A 101 18.77 -7.74 -1.40
N PRO A 102 18.59 -6.65 -0.61
CA PRO A 102 17.67 -5.57 -0.96
C PRO A 102 18.11 -4.86 -2.24
N ALA A 103 17.13 -4.36 -3.00
CA ALA A 103 17.36 -3.52 -4.17
C ALA A 103 17.82 -2.10 -3.78
N LYS A 104 17.43 -1.63 -2.60
CA LYS A 104 17.81 -0.32 -2.05
C LYS A 104 17.94 -0.39 -0.53
N THR A 105 18.94 0.29 0.01
CA THR A 105 19.10 0.51 1.45
C THR A 105 19.43 1.97 1.71
N GLU A 106 18.91 2.53 2.80
CA GLU A 106 19.12 3.92 3.16
C GLU A 106 19.31 4.05 4.67
N ASP A 107 20.44 4.60 5.09
CA ASP A 107 20.61 5.16 6.44
C ASP A 107 19.95 6.56 6.42
N LEU A 108 18.77 6.67 7.02
CA LEU A 108 17.92 7.87 6.93
C LEU A 108 18.21 8.90 8.01
N TYR A 109 18.97 8.51 9.04
CA TYR A 109 19.15 9.34 10.21
C TYR A 109 20.56 9.24 10.78
N ASP A 110 21.31 10.33 10.63
CA ASP A 110 22.69 10.45 11.11
C ASP A 110 22.85 11.58 12.14
N GLN A 111 21.76 12.04 12.78
CA GLN A 111 21.81 13.23 13.64
C GLN A 111 22.09 12.91 15.12
N PRO A 112 23.19 13.43 15.70
CA PRO A 112 23.63 13.13 17.07
C PRO A 112 22.89 13.90 18.18
N TYR A 113 21.95 14.80 17.87
CA TYR A 113 21.45 15.79 18.84
C TYR A 113 20.06 15.50 19.44
N LEU A 114 19.30 14.53 18.90
CA LEU A 114 17.97 14.21 19.40
C LEU A 114 18.03 13.16 20.52
N LYS A 115 17.39 13.46 21.66
CA LYS A 115 17.30 12.52 22.78
C LYS A 115 16.63 11.23 22.30
N LYS A 116 17.18 10.09 22.72
CA LYS A 116 16.74 8.72 22.33
C LYS A 116 15.23 8.51 22.49
N GLU A 117 14.61 9.21 23.43
CA GLU A 117 13.18 9.17 23.75
C GLU A 117 12.28 9.64 22.58
N TYR A 118 12.75 10.58 21.75
CA TYR A 118 11.97 11.12 20.61
C TYR A 118 12.19 10.33 19.31
N LEU A 119 13.17 9.41 19.30
CA LEU A 119 13.56 8.69 18.09
C LEU A 119 12.63 7.51 17.77
N SER A 120 11.75 7.09 18.69
CA SER A 120 10.76 6.03 18.43
C SER A 120 9.80 6.40 17.29
N GLY A 121 9.51 7.69 17.09
CA GLY A 121 8.70 8.19 15.98
C GLY A 121 9.41 8.25 14.62
N THR A 122 10.73 8.02 14.57
CA THR A 122 11.54 8.25 13.38
C THR A 122 12.09 6.94 12.81
N VAL A 123 12.07 6.79 11.49
CA VAL A 123 12.78 5.69 10.80
C VAL A 123 14.25 6.09 10.62
N VAL A 124 15.16 5.27 11.13
CA VAL A 124 16.61 5.54 11.08
C VAL A 124 17.32 4.72 10.01
N TYR A 125 16.70 3.63 9.57
CA TYR A 125 17.21 2.79 8.50
C TYR A 125 16.04 2.21 7.71
N SER A 126 16.21 2.06 6.40
CA SER A 126 15.27 1.33 5.57
C SER A 126 15.97 0.44 4.54
N ALA A 127 15.31 -0.66 4.18
CA ALA A 127 15.69 -1.53 3.08
C ALA A 127 14.46 -1.90 2.26
N LYS A 128 14.63 -2.08 0.95
CA LYS A 128 13.53 -2.37 0.02
C LYS A 128 13.88 -3.51 -0.92
N TRP A 129 12.92 -4.40 -1.13
CA TRP A 129 12.95 -5.47 -2.12
C TRP A 129 11.80 -5.27 -3.11
N LEU A 130 12.04 -5.63 -4.37
CA LEU A 130 11.04 -5.67 -5.42
C LEU A 130 11.04 -7.07 -6.01
N LEU A 131 9.95 -7.81 -5.79
CA LEU A 131 9.83 -9.22 -6.12
C LEU A 131 8.56 -9.44 -6.96
N GLY A 132 8.69 -9.34 -8.28
CA GLY A 132 7.53 -9.33 -9.18
C GLY A 132 6.62 -8.14 -8.90
N ASP A 133 5.34 -8.42 -8.65
CA ASP A 133 4.32 -7.40 -8.37
C ASP A 133 4.30 -6.96 -6.89
N ILE A 134 5.23 -7.46 -6.06
CA ILE A 134 5.27 -7.19 -4.63
C ILE A 134 6.47 -6.32 -4.28
N ARG A 135 6.24 -5.26 -3.52
CA ARG A 135 7.28 -4.48 -2.85
C ARG A 135 7.32 -4.85 -1.37
N ILE A 136 8.50 -5.14 -0.85
CA ILE A 136 8.71 -5.32 0.58
C ILE A 136 9.59 -4.16 1.06
N SER A 137 9.09 -3.39 2.02
CA SER A 137 9.83 -2.30 2.67
C SER A 137 10.05 -2.64 4.14
N PHE A 138 11.30 -2.56 4.57
CA PHE A 138 11.71 -2.73 5.95
C PHE A 138 12.12 -1.38 6.52
N SER A 139 11.69 -1.08 7.74
CA SER A 139 12.01 0.17 8.45
C SER A 139 12.42 -0.12 9.88
N VAL A 140 13.56 0.40 10.32
CA VAL A 140 13.99 0.36 11.73
C VAL A 140 13.73 1.69 12.38
N TYR A 141 13.13 1.67 13.57
CA TYR A 141 12.85 2.86 14.33
C TYR A 141 14.08 3.30 15.13
N GLY A 142 14.18 4.60 15.37
CA GLY A 142 15.26 5.17 16.16
C GLY A 142 15.11 4.92 17.68
N GLY A 143 14.00 4.32 18.11
CA GLY A 143 13.74 3.90 19.48
C GLY A 143 12.67 2.81 19.53
N ILE A 144 12.52 2.18 20.69
CA ILE A 144 11.47 1.18 20.91
C ILE A 144 10.13 1.92 21.03
N ARG A 145 9.14 1.45 20.28
CA ARG A 145 7.75 1.89 20.39
C ARG A 145 7.01 1.00 21.39
N TYR A 146 6.17 1.63 22.18
CA TYR A 146 5.28 0.96 23.12
C TYR A 146 3.89 0.96 22.53
N HIS A 147 3.37 -0.24 22.30
CA HIS A 147 2.00 -0.45 21.90
C HIS A 147 1.34 -1.36 22.93
N GLU A 148 0.01 -1.34 23.01
CA GLU A 148 -0.76 -2.22 23.90
C GLU A 148 -0.43 -3.72 23.70
N ARG A 149 0.18 -4.05 22.55
CA ARG A 149 0.40 -5.40 22.04
C ARG A 149 1.85 -5.86 22.16
N GLY A 150 2.69 -5.04 22.79
CA GLY A 150 4.09 -5.32 23.01
C GLY A 150 5.01 -4.20 22.55
N LEU A 151 6.30 -4.50 22.59
CA LEU A 151 7.36 -3.61 22.15
C LEU A 151 7.59 -3.81 20.65
N SER A 152 7.80 -2.73 19.91
CA SER A 152 8.24 -2.79 18.52
C SER A 152 9.52 -1.97 18.32
N ALA A 153 10.44 -2.47 17.49
CA ALA A 153 11.66 -1.76 17.11
C ALA A 153 11.78 -1.52 15.60
N ALA A 154 10.97 -2.21 14.81
CA ALA A 154 11.02 -2.15 13.36
C ALA A 154 9.69 -2.64 12.76
N ALA A 155 9.49 -2.39 11.47
CA ALA A 155 8.33 -2.86 10.74
C ALA A 155 8.68 -3.34 9.33
N ILE A 156 7.85 -4.25 8.83
CA ILE A 156 7.86 -4.72 7.44
C ILE A 156 6.52 -4.36 6.79
N PHE A 157 6.57 -3.75 5.62
CA PHE A 157 5.42 -3.44 4.78
C PHE A 157 5.54 -4.25 3.51
N ILE A 158 4.49 -4.98 3.15
CA ILE A 158 4.39 -5.77 1.92
C ILE A 158 3.24 -5.17 1.12
N ASP A 159 3.58 -4.53 0.01
CA ASP A 159 2.63 -3.86 -0.89
C ASP A 159 2.47 -4.68 -2.17
N TRP A 160 1.23 -4.87 -2.62
CA TRP A 160 0.93 -5.34 -3.98
C TRP A 160 0.80 -4.13 -4.90
N ILE A 161 1.76 -3.96 -5.81
CA ILE A 161 1.99 -2.67 -6.50
C ILE A 161 1.55 -2.65 -7.97
N ASP A 162 1.18 -3.79 -8.57
CA ASP A 162 0.63 -3.81 -9.95
C ASP A 162 -0.86 -3.45 -9.94
N GLU A 163 -1.15 -2.16 -9.78
CA GLU A 163 -2.53 -1.65 -9.69
C GLU A 163 -3.38 -1.96 -10.93
N VAL A 164 -2.76 -2.10 -12.11
CA VAL A 164 -3.47 -2.49 -13.34
C VAL A 164 -3.99 -3.91 -13.20
N LYS A 165 -3.12 -4.85 -12.80
CA LYS A 165 -3.52 -6.25 -12.57
C LYS A 165 -4.54 -6.37 -11.43
N ILE A 166 -4.34 -5.64 -10.34
CA ILE A 166 -5.21 -5.66 -9.15
C ILE A 166 -6.61 -5.16 -9.48
N SER A 167 -6.70 -4.06 -10.23
CA SER A 167 -7.97 -3.41 -10.52
C SER A 167 -8.86 -4.20 -11.48
N ARG A 168 -8.33 -5.19 -12.21
CA ARG A 168 -9.02 -5.86 -13.33
C ARG A 168 -10.48 -6.22 -13.05
N PRO A 169 -10.84 -6.91 -11.94
CA PRO A 169 -12.24 -7.28 -11.68
C PRO A 169 -13.18 -6.07 -11.53
N PHE A 170 -12.65 -4.95 -10.99
CA PHE A 170 -13.41 -3.72 -10.74
C PHE A 170 -13.44 -2.83 -11.97
N ARG A 171 -12.34 -2.80 -12.72
CA ARG A 171 -12.20 -2.04 -13.97
C ARG A 171 -13.18 -2.52 -15.02
N GLU A 172 -13.41 -3.84 -15.13
CA GLU A 172 -14.39 -4.43 -16.05
C GLU A 172 -15.80 -3.91 -15.76
N SER A 173 -16.22 -3.94 -14.50
CA SER A 173 -17.54 -3.42 -14.07
C SER A 173 -17.66 -1.91 -14.33
N ALA A 174 -16.62 -1.13 -14.03
CA ALA A 174 -16.58 0.30 -14.33
C ALA A 174 -16.70 0.57 -15.84
N LYS A 175 -16.06 -0.25 -16.68
CA LYS A 175 -16.08 -0.11 -18.15
C LYS A 175 -17.49 -0.29 -18.71
N VAL A 176 -18.25 -1.25 -18.18
CA VAL A 176 -19.65 -1.46 -18.58
C VAL A 176 -20.48 -0.20 -18.30
N PHE A 177 -20.29 0.41 -17.13
CA PHE A 177 -20.98 1.64 -16.77
C PHE A 177 -20.56 2.84 -17.64
N GLU A 178 -19.25 3.03 -17.85
CA GLU A 178 -18.68 4.07 -18.71
C GLU A 178 -19.18 3.97 -20.17
N ASN A 179 -19.25 2.76 -20.72
CA ASN A 179 -19.79 2.52 -22.06
C ASN A 179 -21.28 2.90 -22.12
N ARG A 180 -22.07 2.47 -21.13
CA ARG A 180 -23.49 2.82 -21.06
C ARG A 180 -23.72 4.33 -20.95
N LEU A 181 -22.90 5.04 -20.16
CA LEU A 181 -22.95 6.51 -20.10
C LEU A 181 -22.64 7.13 -21.47
N THR A 182 -21.65 6.59 -22.18
CA THR A 182 -21.29 7.06 -23.52
C THR A 182 -22.44 6.86 -24.52
N GLU A 183 -23.15 5.74 -24.47
CA GLU A 183 -24.33 5.49 -25.32
C GLU A 183 -25.50 6.44 -25.05
N LEU A 184 -25.63 6.96 -23.82
CA LEU A 184 -26.67 7.92 -23.44
C LEU A 184 -26.33 9.37 -23.84
N ILE A 185 -25.07 9.63 -24.17
CA ILE A 185 -24.63 10.95 -24.63
C ILE A 185 -24.75 10.97 -26.14
N VAL A 186 -25.78 11.65 -26.61
CA VAL A 186 -26.05 11.94 -28.01
C VAL A 186 -25.30 13.18 -28.47
N ASP A 187 -25.04 13.29 -29.77
CA ASP A 187 -24.22 14.36 -30.38
C ASP A 187 -24.75 15.79 -30.14
N ASP A 188 -26.00 15.95 -29.72
CA ASP A 188 -26.64 17.24 -29.44
C ASP A 188 -26.64 17.65 -27.95
N ILE A 189 -25.84 16.98 -27.12
CA ILE A 189 -25.66 17.34 -25.71
C ILE A 189 -25.20 18.80 -25.55
N LYS A 190 -25.90 19.56 -24.72
CA LYS A 190 -25.50 20.92 -24.33
C LYS A 190 -24.80 20.89 -22.98
N ILE A 191 -23.48 21.00 -22.99
CA ILE A 191 -22.65 21.05 -21.78
C ILE A 191 -22.55 22.49 -21.28
N LYS A 192 -22.94 22.73 -20.03
CA LYS A 192 -22.78 24.05 -19.42
C LYS A 192 -21.38 24.15 -18.80
N LYS A 193 -20.50 24.91 -19.44
CA LYS A 193 -19.10 25.03 -19.03
C LYS A 193 -18.92 26.08 -17.94
N PHE A 194 -18.13 25.77 -16.93
CA PHE A 194 -17.70 26.69 -15.89
C PHE A 194 -16.18 26.78 -15.88
N LYS A 195 -15.65 28.01 -15.90
CA LYS A 195 -14.21 28.29 -15.83
C LYS A 195 -13.74 28.26 -14.39
N LEU A 196 -12.72 27.47 -14.10
CA LEU A 196 -12.09 27.39 -12.79
C LEU A 196 -10.98 28.42 -12.65
N GLN A 197 -10.75 28.92 -11.43
CA GLN A 197 -9.60 29.76 -11.10
C GLN A 197 -8.28 28.97 -11.07
N SER A 198 -8.35 27.63 -11.09
CA SER A 198 -7.20 26.73 -11.06
C SER A 198 -7.54 25.48 -11.87
N THR A 199 -6.55 24.94 -12.57
CA THR A 199 -6.72 23.71 -13.35
C THR A 199 -7.13 22.55 -12.47
N GLN A 200 -8.00 21.68 -13.00
CA GLN A 200 -8.29 20.42 -12.31
C GLN A 200 -7.07 19.51 -12.35
N ARG A 201 -6.80 18.87 -11.22
CA ARG A 201 -5.83 17.77 -11.15
C ARG A 201 -6.58 16.46 -11.35
N PRO A 202 -6.22 15.64 -12.34
CA PRO A 202 -6.77 14.30 -12.48
C PRO A 202 -6.58 13.52 -11.18
N PHE A 203 -7.57 12.68 -10.85
CA PHE A 203 -7.42 11.76 -9.72
C PHE A 203 -6.23 10.82 -9.97
N ARG A 204 -5.41 10.62 -8.94
CA ARG A 204 -4.35 9.62 -8.90
C ARG A 204 -4.06 9.21 -7.47
N VAL A 205 -3.44 8.05 -7.31
CA VAL A 205 -2.80 7.65 -6.05
C VAL A 205 -1.29 7.65 -6.29
N VAL A 206 -0.59 8.55 -5.59
CA VAL A 206 0.85 8.74 -5.81
C VAL A 206 1.63 7.65 -5.08
N ASP A 207 2.36 6.82 -5.81
CA ASP A 207 3.41 5.97 -5.25
C ASP A 207 4.77 6.68 -5.32
N TYR A 208 5.22 7.20 -4.18
CA TYR A 208 6.47 7.98 -4.08
C TYR A 208 7.75 7.17 -4.30
N ASP A 209 7.67 5.84 -4.35
CA ASP A 209 8.82 4.95 -4.53
C ASP A 209 9.03 4.51 -5.98
N ILE A 210 8.08 4.80 -6.87
CA ILE A 210 8.23 4.55 -8.31
C ILE A 210 8.96 5.75 -8.94
N ARG A 211 10.07 5.47 -9.65
CA ARG A 211 10.93 6.51 -10.29
C ARG A 211 10.18 7.50 -11.19
N ASN A 212 8.98 7.14 -11.66
CA ASN A 212 8.10 7.99 -12.46
C ASN A 212 6.67 8.07 -11.87
N HIS A 213 6.55 8.50 -10.61
CA HIS A 213 5.26 8.75 -9.94
C HIS A 213 4.31 9.75 -10.64
N CYS A 214 4.75 10.39 -11.74
CA CYS A 214 3.92 11.24 -12.61
C CYS A 214 3.55 10.60 -13.97
N ASN A 215 3.97 9.36 -14.27
CA ASN A 215 3.58 8.70 -15.54
C ASN A 215 2.08 8.39 -15.62
N GLU A 216 1.42 8.24 -14.47
CA GLU A 216 -0.04 8.11 -14.36
C GLU A 216 -0.80 9.35 -14.88
N GLU A 217 -0.16 10.53 -14.92
CA GLU A 217 -0.75 11.71 -15.55
C GLU A 217 -0.83 11.56 -17.08
N LYS A 218 -0.02 10.66 -17.65
CA LYS A 218 0.11 10.43 -19.10
C LYS A 218 -0.57 9.15 -19.57
N ASP A 219 -0.89 8.23 -18.65
CA ASP A 219 -1.52 6.94 -18.96
C ASP A 219 -2.97 6.91 -18.43
N SER A 220 -3.92 7.15 -19.33
CA SER A 220 -5.35 7.14 -19.02
C SER A 220 -5.85 5.79 -18.50
N ASP A 221 -5.21 4.69 -18.91
CA ASP A 221 -5.65 3.34 -18.54
C ASP A 221 -5.23 3.01 -17.11
N VAL A 222 -3.99 3.35 -16.72
CA VAL A 222 -3.53 3.24 -15.33
C VAL A 222 -4.41 4.09 -14.40
N ARG A 223 -4.73 5.32 -14.82
CA ARG A 223 -5.63 6.19 -14.05
C ARG A 223 -7.03 5.58 -13.90
N ALA A 224 -7.60 5.00 -14.96
CA ALA A 224 -8.90 4.34 -14.88
C ALA A 224 -8.88 3.11 -13.94
N CYS A 225 -7.76 2.38 -13.92
CA CYS A 225 -7.51 1.29 -12.98
C CYS A 225 -7.51 1.81 -11.53
N GLN A 226 -6.74 2.87 -11.24
CA GLN A 226 -6.71 3.52 -9.93
C GLN A 226 -8.09 4.02 -9.49
N MET A 227 -8.83 4.68 -10.38
CA MET A 227 -10.19 5.16 -10.08
C MET A 227 -11.10 4.00 -9.65
N SER A 228 -11.07 2.89 -10.40
CA SER A 228 -11.89 1.70 -10.09
C SER A 228 -11.48 1.01 -8.79
N LEU A 229 -10.19 1.05 -8.45
CA LEU A 229 -9.63 0.41 -7.26
C LEU A 229 -9.88 1.25 -5.98
N TYR A 230 -9.59 2.55 -6.03
CA TYR A 230 -9.57 3.44 -4.87
C TYR A 230 -10.83 4.30 -4.69
N ARG A 231 -11.77 4.26 -5.65
CA ARG A 231 -13.04 4.98 -5.57
C ARG A 231 -14.20 4.06 -6.00
N ARG A 232 -15.32 4.12 -5.28
CA ARG A 232 -16.52 3.32 -5.59
C ARG A 232 -17.38 3.93 -6.69
N ALA A 233 -17.34 5.24 -6.86
CA ALA A 233 -18.23 5.98 -7.77
C ALA A 233 -17.48 7.12 -8.46
N LEU A 234 -16.33 6.79 -9.07
CA LEU A 234 -15.57 7.72 -9.89
C LEU A 234 -15.18 7.00 -11.19
N TYR A 235 -15.53 7.60 -12.33
CA TYR A 235 -15.46 6.98 -13.65
C TYR A 235 -14.80 7.94 -14.64
N GLN A 236 -14.28 7.43 -15.76
CA GLN A 236 -13.81 8.30 -16.84
C GLN A 236 -14.96 9.17 -17.37
N THR A 237 -14.66 10.45 -17.59
CA THR A 237 -15.55 11.33 -18.33
C THR A 237 -15.68 10.80 -19.77
N PRO A 238 -16.90 10.67 -20.31
CA PRO A 238 -17.11 10.20 -21.68
C PRO A 238 -16.33 11.04 -22.72
N PRO A 239 -15.75 10.42 -23.77
CA PRO A 239 -14.88 11.12 -24.72
C PRO A 239 -15.49 12.39 -25.31
N LEU A 240 -16.76 12.34 -25.76
CA LEU A 240 -17.49 13.48 -26.31
C LEU A 240 -17.51 14.68 -25.35
N VAL A 241 -17.80 14.44 -24.07
CA VAL A 241 -17.81 15.48 -23.03
C VAL A 241 -16.39 15.99 -22.77
N SER A 242 -15.43 15.08 -22.62
CA SER A 242 -14.03 15.45 -22.32
C SER A 242 -13.37 16.26 -23.44
N SER A 243 -13.71 15.99 -24.72
CA SER A 243 -13.18 16.73 -25.86
C SER A 243 -13.69 18.16 -25.97
N GLU A 244 -14.79 18.46 -25.26
CA GLU A 244 -15.39 19.78 -25.23
C GLU A 244 -14.89 20.67 -24.09
N LEU A 245 -14.20 20.12 -23.09
CA LEU A 245 -13.76 20.86 -21.90
C LEU A 245 -12.28 21.27 -22.02
N GLY A 246 -11.98 22.53 -21.70
CA GLY A 246 -10.62 22.98 -21.45
C GLY A 246 -10.03 22.39 -20.15
N VAL A 247 -8.71 22.49 -19.99
CA VAL A 247 -7.96 21.99 -18.81
C VAL A 247 -8.34 22.66 -17.48
N ASP A 248 -9.01 23.80 -17.56
CA ASP A 248 -9.53 24.62 -16.46
C ASP A 248 -11.05 24.79 -16.55
N GLU A 249 -11.75 23.88 -17.22
CA GLU A 249 -13.21 23.90 -17.37
C GLU A 249 -13.86 22.64 -16.78
N ILE A 250 -15.08 22.81 -16.25
CA ILE A 250 -15.96 21.71 -15.84
C ILE A 250 -17.31 21.86 -16.52
N GLY A 251 -18.02 20.75 -16.74
CA GLY A 251 -19.29 20.66 -17.45
C GLY A 251 -20.40 20.04 -16.62
#